data_AF-A0A6V8PIN9-F1
#
_entry.id   AF-A0A6V8PIN9-F1
#
_cell.length_a   1.000
_cell.length_b   1.000
_cell.length_c   1.000
_cell.angle_alpha   90.00
_cell.angle_beta   90.00
_cell.angle_gamma   90.00
#
_symmetry.space_group_name_H-M   'P 1'
#
loop_
_entity.id
_entity.type
_entity.pdbx_description
1 polymer ?
#
loop_
_entity_poly.entity_id
_entity_poly.type
_entity_poly.pdbx_seq_one_letter_code
_entity_poly.pdbx_strand_id
1 'polypeptide(L)'
;AFDMVHEGVAWFSQKGAGMERRTFSVGGVEPVAPIILAVAPSPSAPTRAPSPASSASRAAYNDSQRTPSSLSPGQQVSFPFAVRNLSNFTWSSSPPNQVNLSYHLYDSRGRMVTSLNGLRSPLPRNVAPGEVVDLTITIQAPTSLGTYTIAYDMVHEGVSWFSQKGAGMERRTFSVGGTASASPTPSGAVTNDTSLVGVSQVTEQQLVDLFRKRGFTAQVPKAQELAPLYITWGRKFNIRADIAWAQMAHETGFLRFGGIVPPDANNFAGIGATGAKNPDGTYKFDRFATPELGVIAHYAHLAWYVFPDHVNEYCNQQYDPRHFGNRHRYLGENLGVLNRRQPGR
;
A
#
# COMPACT_ATOMS: atom_id res chain seq x y z
N ALA A 1 26.46 17.62 -11.27
CA ALA A 1 25.82 18.88 -11.66
C ALA A 1 24.32 18.75 -11.42
N PHE A 2 23.82 19.31 -10.31
CA PHE A 2 22.39 19.42 -10.03
C PHE A 2 22.15 20.85 -9.58
N ASP A 3 21.42 21.61 -10.38
CA ASP A 3 21.00 22.98 -10.08
C ASP A 3 19.52 23.09 -10.47
N MET A 4 18.65 23.52 -9.54
CA MET A 4 17.25 23.86 -9.81
C MET A 4 16.81 24.98 -8.87
N VAL A 5 16.68 26.17 -9.45
CA VAL A 5 16.15 27.41 -8.86
C VAL A 5 14.63 27.52 -9.13
N HIS A 6 13.99 28.43 -8.38
CA HIS A 6 12.57 28.61 -8.02
C HIS A 6 11.57 29.16 -9.08
N GLU A 7 10.31 29.24 -8.58
CA GLU A 7 9.19 30.16 -8.93
C GLU A 7 8.20 29.66 -10.00
N GLY A 8 6.87 29.83 -9.90
CA GLY A 8 6.03 30.63 -9.00
C GLY A 8 4.53 30.26 -9.19
N VAL A 9 3.70 30.87 -8.34
CA VAL A 9 2.27 30.61 -8.07
C VAL A 9 1.34 31.40 -9.01
N ALA A 10 0.14 30.88 -9.33
CA ALA A 10 -1.11 31.68 -9.41
C ALA A 10 -2.39 30.83 -9.53
N TRP A 11 -3.44 31.30 -8.85
CA TRP A 11 -4.81 30.80 -8.68
C TRP A 11 -5.81 31.40 -9.69
N PHE A 12 -7.03 30.84 -9.83
CA PHE A 12 -8.36 31.50 -9.95
C PHE A 12 -9.47 30.46 -10.27
N SER A 13 -10.75 30.86 -10.35
CA SER A 13 -11.83 30.74 -9.36
C SER A 13 -13.20 30.71 -10.10
N GLN A 14 -14.14 29.91 -9.57
CA GLN A 14 -15.61 30.09 -9.47
C GLN A 14 -16.62 30.17 -10.66
N LYS A 15 -17.82 29.61 -10.33
CA LYS A 15 -19.24 29.83 -10.79
C LYS A 15 -19.70 29.09 -12.07
N GLY A 16 -20.94 28.58 -12.19
CA GLY A 16 -22.15 28.58 -11.33
C GLY A 16 -23.41 28.15 -12.14
N ALA A 17 -24.54 27.93 -11.44
CA ALA A 17 -25.94 27.73 -11.90
C ALA A 17 -26.29 26.42 -12.67
N GLY A 18 -27.43 25.72 -12.50
CA GLY A 18 -28.67 25.93 -11.76
C GLY A 18 -29.89 25.76 -12.69
N MET A 19 -30.80 24.79 -12.46
CA MET A 19 -32.24 24.92 -12.78
C MET A 19 -33.12 23.77 -12.22
N GLU A 20 -34.38 24.11 -11.96
CA GLU A 20 -35.39 23.45 -11.13
C GLU A 20 -36.36 22.45 -11.82
N ARG A 21 -36.88 21.55 -10.97
CA ARG A 21 -38.25 20.97 -10.80
C ARG A 21 -39.26 20.93 -11.96
N ARG A 22 -39.92 19.76 -12.08
CA ARG A 22 -41.39 19.64 -12.25
C ARG A 22 -41.96 18.43 -11.48
N THR A 23 -43.06 18.65 -10.77
CA THR A 23 -43.91 17.66 -10.08
C THR A 23 -45.23 17.55 -10.84
N PHE A 24 -45.87 16.38 -10.83
CA PHE A 24 -47.30 16.21 -11.14
C PHE A 24 -47.93 15.16 -10.21
N SER A 25 -49.11 15.49 -9.69
CA SER A 25 -50.01 14.65 -8.90
C SER A 25 -51.42 14.70 -9.51
N VAL A 26 -52.13 13.57 -9.54
CA VAL A 26 -53.60 13.41 -9.61
C VAL A 26 -53.87 12.03 -8.97
N GLY A 27 -54.68 11.79 -7.94
CA GLY A 27 -56.07 12.19 -7.68
C GLY A 27 -56.97 10.97 -7.93
N GLY A 28 -57.39 10.25 -6.88
CA GLY A 28 -58.12 8.97 -6.98
C GLY A 28 -59.63 9.06 -6.71
N VAL A 29 -60.35 7.94 -6.88
CA VAL A 29 -61.65 7.61 -6.21
C VAL A 29 -61.98 6.11 -6.35
N GLU A 30 -62.47 5.49 -5.27
CA GLU A 30 -63.21 4.21 -5.19
C GLU A 30 -64.74 4.49 -5.13
N PRO A 31 -65.73 3.53 -5.16
CA PRO A 31 -65.73 2.12 -4.69
C PRO A 31 -66.66 1.09 -5.42
N VAL A 32 -66.76 -0.13 -4.85
CA VAL A 32 -67.97 -0.95 -4.50
C VAL A 32 -67.78 -2.46 -4.78
N ALA A 33 -68.03 -3.29 -3.75
CA ALA A 33 -67.89 -4.75 -3.70
C ALA A 33 -69.15 -5.53 -4.15
N PRO A 34 -69.01 -6.84 -4.43
CA PRO A 34 -70.01 -7.80 -3.96
C PRO A 34 -69.44 -9.05 -3.26
N ILE A 35 -70.38 -9.68 -2.56
CA ILE A 35 -70.29 -10.73 -1.53
C ILE A 35 -69.82 -12.08 -2.08
N ILE A 36 -68.87 -12.74 -1.40
CA ILE A 36 -68.59 -14.17 -1.55
C ILE A 36 -68.54 -14.87 -0.18
N LEU A 37 -69.23 -16.01 -0.16
CA LEU A 37 -69.44 -17.05 0.85
C LEU A 37 -68.28 -17.25 1.84
N ALA A 38 -68.62 -17.31 3.13
CA ALA A 38 -67.69 -17.62 4.22
C ALA A 38 -67.14 -19.05 4.08
N VAL A 39 -65.82 -19.16 3.91
CA VAL A 39 -65.02 -20.37 4.15
C VAL A 39 -64.29 -20.15 5.47
N ALA A 40 -64.37 -21.14 6.36
CA ALA A 40 -63.71 -21.14 7.66
C ALA A 40 -62.19 -20.85 7.52
N PRO A 41 -61.58 -20.09 8.44
CA PRO A 41 -60.14 -19.86 8.38
C PRO A 41 -59.39 -21.19 8.58
N SER A 42 -58.63 -21.59 7.55
CA SER A 42 -57.52 -22.53 7.69
C SER A 42 -56.60 -22.08 8.83
N PRO A 43 -55.96 -23.02 9.55
CA PRO A 43 -55.05 -22.67 10.63
C PRO A 43 -53.96 -21.75 10.07
N SER A 44 -53.79 -20.60 10.73
CA SER A 44 -52.72 -19.65 10.47
C SER A 44 -51.42 -20.40 10.25
N ALA A 45 -50.78 -20.15 9.10
CA ALA A 45 -49.41 -20.56 8.85
C ALA A 45 -48.56 -20.22 10.09
N PRO A 46 -47.66 -21.12 10.54
CA PRO A 46 -46.85 -20.85 11.72
C PRO A 46 -46.18 -19.50 11.51
N THR A 47 -46.38 -18.59 12.47
CA THR A 47 -45.61 -17.36 12.60
C THR A 47 -44.17 -17.76 12.34
N ARG A 48 -43.59 -17.27 11.23
CA ARG A 48 -42.21 -17.55 10.88
C ARG A 48 -41.41 -17.22 12.13
N ALA A 49 -40.85 -18.25 12.76
CA ALA A 49 -39.91 -18.09 13.85
C ALA A 49 -38.91 -17.01 13.41
N PRO A 50 -38.47 -16.11 14.31
CA PRO A 50 -37.45 -15.14 13.95
C PRO A 50 -36.33 -15.91 13.24
N SER A 51 -36.00 -15.50 12.01
CA SER A 51 -34.86 -16.03 11.28
C SER A 51 -33.68 -16.06 12.25
N PRO A 52 -32.89 -17.16 12.29
CA PRO A 52 -31.79 -17.26 13.25
C PRO A 52 -30.92 -16.02 13.09
N ALA A 53 -30.70 -15.31 14.19
CA ALA A 53 -29.97 -14.06 14.21
C ALA A 53 -28.64 -14.20 13.44
N SER A 54 -28.41 -13.24 12.56
CA SER A 54 -27.16 -12.98 11.86
C SER A 54 -25.92 -13.15 12.76
N SER A 55 -24.97 -13.96 12.29
CA SER A 55 -23.53 -14.00 12.63
C SER A 55 -23.11 -14.11 14.11
N ALA A 56 -22.65 -15.30 14.50
CA ALA A 56 -22.10 -15.59 15.83
C ALA A 56 -20.91 -14.70 16.23
N SER A 57 -20.09 -14.23 15.27
CA SER A 57 -18.89 -13.43 15.54
C SER A 57 -19.22 -11.93 15.62
N ARG A 58 -19.22 -11.36 16.82
CA ARG A 58 -19.52 -9.93 17.07
C ARG A 58 -18.62 -9.35 18.15
N ALA A 59 -18.21 -8.10 17.97
CA ALA A 59 -17.39 -7.36 18.92
C ALA A 59 -17.89 -5.91 19.07
N ALA A 60 -17.60 -5.29 20.21
CA ALA A 60 -17.58 -3.84 20.33
C ALA A 60 -16.15 -3.37 20.62
N TYR A 61 -15.81 -2.20 20.13
CA TYR A 61 -14.47 -1.64 20.15
C TYR A 61 -14.47 -0.32 20.92
N ASN A 62 -13.44 -0.09 21.72
CA ASN A 62 -13.22 1.17 22.41
C ASN A 62 -11.75 1.52 22.37
N ASP A 63 -11.40 2.49 21.53
CA ASP A 63 -10.04 3.01 21.40
C ASP A 63 -9.71 4.08 22.44
N SER A 64 -10.69 4.50 23.27
CA SER A 64 -10.54 5.59 24.25
C SER A 64 -9.92 6.86 23.66
N GLN A 65 -10.23 7.16 22.39
CA GLN A 65 -9.65 8.27 21.62
C GLN A 65 -8.11 8.24 21.50
N ARG A 66 -7.50 7.05 21.65
CA ARG A 66 -6.04 6.88 21.54
C ARG A 66 -5.57 6.64 20.12
N THR A 67 -6.48 6.42 19.16
CA THR A 67 -6.11 6.37 17.75
C THR A 67 -5.49 7.70 17.34
N PRO A 68 -4.21 7.75 16.92
CA PRO A 68 -3.58 9.01 16.58
C PRO A 68 -4.27 9.68 15.40
N SER A 69 -4.51 10.99 15.49
CA SER A 69 -5.08 11.77 14.39
C SER A 69 -4.10 12.01 13.25
N SER A 70 -2.79 11.80 13.50
CA SER A 70 -1.73 11.97 12.52
C SER A 70 -0.59 10.98 12.78
N LEU A 71 -0.03 10.43 11.70
CA LEU A 71 1.13 9.53 11.72
C LEU A 71 2.13 9.91 10.63
N SER A 72 3.41 9.61 10.89
CA SER A 72 4.45 9.69 9.88
C SER A 72 4.36 8.51 8.91
N PRO A 73 4.83 8.65 7.66
CA PRO A 73 4.78 7.58 6.67
C PRO A 73 5.44 6.29 7.16
N GLY A 74 4.71 5.18 7.12
CA GLY A 74 5.21 3.88 7.59
C GLY A 74 5.37 3.75 9.12
N GLN A 75 5.02 4.79 9.89
CA GLN A 75 5.15 4.77 11.35
C GLN A 75 4.30 3.65 11.94
N GLN A 76 4.90 2.87 12.84
CA GLN A 76 4.18 1.98 13.75
C GLN A 76 3.98 2.67 15.09
N VAL A 77 2.80 2.48 15.67
CA VAL A 77 2.45 3.01 16.98
C VAL A 77 1.63 1.98 17.74
N SER A 78 1.87 1.88 19.04
CA SER A 78 1.15 0.98 19.93
C SER A 78 0.42 1.76 21.00
N PHE A 79 -0.81 1.37 21.31
CA PHE A 79 -1.59 1.99 22.38
C PHE A 79 -2.61 1.00 22.98
N PRO A 80 -3.08 1.26 24.22
CA PRO A 80 -4.14 0.47 24.84
C PRO A 80 -5.45 0.52 24.05
N PHE A 81 -6.12 -0.62 23.98
CA PHE A 81 -7.39 -0.80 23.27
C PHE A 81 -8.27 -1.79 24.02
N ALA A 82 -9.54 -1.47 24.18
CA ALA A 82 -10.51 -2.35 24.80
C ALA A 82 -11.44 -2.96 23.75
N VAL A 83 -11.65 -4.27 23.82
CA VAL A 83 -12.65 -4.97 23.01
C VAL A 83 -13.61 -5.74 23.91
N ARG A 84 -14.89 -5.74 23.54
CA ARG A 84 -15.93 -6.52 24.22
C ARG A 84 -16.40 -7.66 23.33
N ASN A 85 -16.44 -8.86 23.88
CA ASN A 85 -17.00 -10.00 23.22
C ASN A 85 -18.53 -9.92 23.21
N LEU A 86 -19.11 -9.67 22.03
CA LEU A 86 -20.56 -9.68 21.80
C LEU A 86 -21.01 -10.94 21.05
N SER A 87 -20.10 -11.89 20.88
CA SER A 87 -20.35 -13.21 20.30
C SER A 87 -21.06 -14.09 21.32
N ASN A 88 -21.67 -15.17 20.86
CA ASN A 88 -22.27 -16.18 21.74
C ASN A 88 -21.29 -17.30 22.13
N PHE A 89 -20.00 -17.15 21.84
CA PHE A 89 -18.94 -18.10 22.16
C PHE A 89 -17.70 -17.39 22.71
N THR A 90 -16.89 -18.13 23.46
CA THR A 90 -15.62 -17.65 24.01
C THR A 90 -14.59 -17.45 22.90
N TRP A 91 -13.95 -16.28 22.85
CA TRP A 91 -12.81 -16.06 21.98
C TRP A 91 -11.58 -16.76 22.56
N SER A 92 -10.97 -17.66 21.78
CA SER A 92 -9.70 -18.30 22.15
C SER A 92 -8.54 -17.34 21.93
N SER A 93 -7.61 -17.23 22.89
CA SER A 93 -6.31 -16.54 22.70
C SER A 93 -5.21 -17.46 22.17
N SER A 94 -5.46 -18.77 22.09
CA SER A 94 -4.44 -19.77 21.80
C SER A 94 -4.56 -20.35 20.39
N PRO A 95 -3.44 -20.61 19.69
CA PRO A 95 -3.41 -21.26 18.39
C PRO A 95 -4.09 -22.65 18.41
N PRO A 96 -4.51 -23.18 17.24
CA PRO A 96 -4.29 -22.64 15.89
C PRO A 96 -5.32 -21.60 15.44
N ASN A 97 -6.51 -21.56 16.07
CA ASN A 97 -7.63 -20.71 15.67
C ASN A 97 -7.88 -19.61 16.70
N GLN A 98 -6.81 -18.92 17.12
CA GLN A 98 -6.96 -17.80 18.04
C GLN A 98 -7.73 -16.66 17.39
N VAL A 99 -8.37 -15.86 18.23
CA VAL A 99 -8.96 -14.60 17.83
C VAL A 99 -7.94 -13.50 18.10
N ASN A 100 -7.73 -12.62 17.13
CA ASN A 100 -6.85 -11.45 17.24
C ASN A 100 -7.66 -10.16 16.99
N LEU A 101 -7.26 -9.06 17.62
CA LEU A 101 -7.62 -7.73 17.16
C LEU A 101 -6.71 -7.36 15.98
N SER A 102 -7.27 -6.74 14.95
CA SER A 102 -6.53 -6.21 13.82
C SER A 102 -7.31 -5.05 13.18
N TYR A 103 -7.00 -4.72 11.94
CA TYR A 103 -7.62 -3.60 11.25
C TYR A 103 -7.50 -3.70 9.73
N HIS A 104 -8.38 -2.97 9.05
CA HIS A 104 -8.28 -2.64 7.64
C HIS A 104 -7.96 -1.15 7.47
N LEU A 105 -7.26 -0.81 6.39
CA LEU A 105 -6.98 0.58 6.01
C LEU A 105 -7.71 0.90 4.71
N TYR A 106 -8.31 2.08 4.66
CA TYR A 106 -8.98 2.62 3.47
C TYR A 106 -8.40 3.98 3.11
N ASP A 107 -8.16 4.22 1.83
CA ASP A 107 -7.75 5.52 1.32
C ASP A 107 -8.89 6.56 1.37
N SER A 108 -8.60 7.80 1.02
CA SER A 108 -9.59 8.89 0.98
C SER A 108 -10.74 8.66 -0.02
N ARG A 109 -10.61 7.70 -0.93
CA ARG A 109 -11.66 7.28 -1.88
C ARG A 109 -12.44 6.06 -1.38
N GLY A 110 -12.19 5.62 -0.15
CA GLY A 110 -12.83 4.45 0.46
C GLY A 110 -12.32 3.11 -0.10
N ARG A 111 -11.19 3.09 -0.82
CA ARG A 111 -10.62 1.86 -1.36
C ARG A 111 -9.68 1.25 -0.34
N MET A 112 -9.75 -0.07 -0.17
CA MET A 112 -8.88 -0.78 0.75
C MET A 112 -7.42 -0.69 0.31
N VAL A 113 -6.54 -0.35 1.24
CA VAL A 113 -5.09 -0.35 1.05
C VAL A 113 -4.60 -1.79 1.19
N THR A 114 -4.30 -2.44 0.07
CA THR A 114 -3.95 -3.88 0.06
C THR A 114 -2.47 -4.17 0.30
N SER A 115 -1.61 -3.15 0.21
CA SER A 115 -0.17 -3.28 0.51
C SER A 115 0.13 -3.46 2.00
N LEU A 116 -0.85 -3.24 2.87
CA LEU A 116 -0.77 -3.49 4.30
C LEU A 116 -1.89 -4.43 4.72
N ASN A 117 -1.51 -5.62 5.17
CA ASN A 117 -2.39 -6.48 5.93
C ASN A 117 -2.30 -6.07 7.41
N GLY A 118 -3.43 -5.80 8.05
CA GLY A 118 -3.48 -5.33 9.42
C GLY A 118 -2.65 -6.21 10.35
N LEU A 119 -1.80 -5.60 11.16
CA LEU A 119 -1.01 -6.33 12.15
C LEU A 119 -1.95 -7.06 13.12
N ARG A 120 -1.57 -8.28 13.54
CA ARG A 120 -2.32 -9.05 14.52
C ARG A 120 -1.89 -8.65 15.92
N SER A 121 -2.86 -8.30 16.76
CA SER A 121 -2.67 -8.05 18.18
C SER A 121 -3.34 -9.17 18.98
N PRO A 122 -2.56 -10.11 19.54
CA PRO A 122 -3.09 -11.25 20.28
C PRO A 122 -3.88 -10.84 21.52
N LEU A 123 -4.94 -11.58 21.80
CA LEU A 123 -5.65 -11.47 23.08
C LEU A 123 -4.75 -11.97 24.21
N PRO A 124 -4.69 -11.29 25.37
CA PRO A 124 -3.86 -11.72 26.50
C PRO A 124 -4.39 -12.97 27.21
N ARG A 125 -5.68 -13.29 27.00
CA ARG A 125 -6.38 -14.45 27.56
C ARG A 125 -7.64 -14.76 26.75
N ASN A 126 -8.24 -15.91 27.00
CA ASN A 126 -9.57 -16.22 26.51
C ASN A 126 -10.60 -15.20 27.04
N VAL A 127 -11.59 -14.85 26.21
CA VAL A 127 -12.59 -13.82 26.51
C VAL A 127 -13.99 -14.41 26.37
N ALA A 128 -14.69 -14.60 27.47
CA ALA A 128 -16.02 -15.20 27.46
C ALA A 128 -17.07 -14.23 26.87
N PRO A 129 -18.25 -14.73 26.43
CA PRO A 129 -19.35 -13.87 25.99
C PRO A 129 -19.68 -12.78 27.00
N GLY A 130 -19.81 -11.54 26.52
CA GLY A 130 -20.12 -10.37 27.33
C GLY A 130 -18.93 -9.70 28.01
N GLU A 131 -17.78 -10.37 28.12
CA GLU A 131 -16.57 -9.83 28.76
C GLU A 131 -15.89 -8.74 27.93
N VAL A 132 -15.23 -7.83 28.63
CA VAL A 132 -14.30 -6.84 28.07
C VAL A 132 -12.87 -7.30 28.37
N VAL A 133 -11.98 -7.09 27.41
CA VAL A 133 -10.55 -7.29 27.59
C VAL A 133 -9.78 -6.07 27.08
N ASP A 134 -8.79 -5.66 27.87
CA ASP A 134 -7.79 -4.68 27.47
C ASP A 134 -6.60 -5.38 26.83
N LEU A 135 -6.11 -4.82 25.74
CA LEU A 135 -4.88 -5.26 25.08
C LEU A 135 -4.14 -4.06 24.48
N THR A 136 -2.92 -4.29 24.03
CA THR A 136 -2.17 -3.30 23.26
C THR A 136 -2.34 -3.60 21.78
N ILE A 137 -2.91 -2.67 21.03
CA ILE A 137 -2.91 -2.75 19.57
C ILE A 137 -1.65 -2.11 19.01
N THR A 138 -1.10 -2.66 17.91
CA THR A 138 -0.06 -2.01 17.12
C THR A 138 -0.61 -1.75 15.72
N ILE A 139 -0.61 -0.49 15.29
CA ILE A 139 -1.03 -0.09 13.95
C ILE A 139 0.16 0.43 13.15
N GLN A 140 0.10 0.29 11.83
CA GLN A 140 1.11 0.78 10.89
C GLN A 140 0.46 1.73 9.88
N ALA A 141 0.99 2.94 9.78
CA ALA A 141 0.59 3.89 8.76
C ALA A 141 1.04 3.45 7.36
N PRO A 142 0.26 3.71 6.30
CA PRO A 142 0.75 3.70 4.93
C PRO A 142 1.99 4.57 4.73
N THR A 143 2.82 4.24 3.75
CA THR A 143 3.97 5.05 3.33
C THR A 143 3.58 6.17 2.34
N SER A 144 2.43 6.03 1.69
CA SER A 144 1.77 7.09 0.92
C SER A 144 1.18 8.16 1.86
N LEU A 145 1.36 9.43 1.50
CA LEU A 145 0.73 10.54 2.22
C LEU A 145 -0.76 10.62 1.89
N GLY A 146 -1.54 11.11 2.84
CA GLY A 146 -2.95 11.35 2.62
C GLY A 146 -3.79 11.16 3.86
N THR A 147 -5.10 11.22 3.68
CA THR A 147 -6.06 10.89 4.74
C THR A 147 -6.48 9.44 4.58
N TYR A 148 -6.47 8.71 5.69
CA TYR A 148 -6.82 7.30 5.74
C TYR A 148 -7.89 7.06 6.80
N THR A 149 -8.71 6.04 6.54
CA THR A 149 -9.63 5.51 7.53
C THR A 149 -9.10 4.16 7.99
N ILE A 150 -8.82 4.02 9.28
CA ILE A 150 -8.60 2.73 9.93
C ILE A 150 -9.96 2.17 10.37
N ALA A 151 -10.23 0.91 10.06
CA ALA A 151 -11.40 0.19 10.52
C ALA A 151 -10.93 -0.99 11.37
N TYR A 152 -11.14 -0.92 12.68
CA TYR A 152 -10.77 -1.99 13.61
C TYR A 152 -11.72 -3.18 13.43
N ASP A 153 -11.14 -4.37 13.33
CA ASP A 153 -11.88 -5.60 13.13
C ASP A 153 -11.24 -6.75 13.93
N MET A 154 -12.07 -7.70 14.35
CA MET A 154 -11.60 -8.94 14.95
C MET A 154 -11.41 -9.98 13.85
N VAL A 155 -10.41 -10.85 13.99
CA VAL A 155 -10.17 -11.96 13.08
C VAL A 155 -10.10 -13.26 13.87
N HIS A 156 -10.85 -14.26 13.43
CA HIS A 156 -10.71 -15.64 13.88
C HIS A 156 -9.76 -16.33 12.90
N GLU A 157 -8.53 -16.58 13.34
CA GLU A 157 -7.48 -17.12 12.48
C GLU A 157 -7.90 -18.45 11.86
N GLY A 158 -7.57 -18.61 10.57
CA GLY A 158 -7.98 -19.77 9.77
C GLY A 158 -9.49 -19.85 9.43
N VAL A 159 -10.32 -18.94 9.94
CA VAL A 159 -11.79 -18.98 9.78
C VAL A 159 -12.32 -17.79 8.99
N SER A 160 -12.32 -16.59 9.59
CA SER A 160 -12.77 -15.37 8.91
C SER A 160 -12.47 -14.11 9.74
N TRP A 161 -12.53 -12.97 9.06
CA TRP A 161 -12.76 -11.68 9.71
C TRP A 161 -14.19 -11.62 10.26
N PHE A 162 -14.42 -10.83 11.31
CA PHE A 162 -15.76 -10.66 11.87
C PHE A 162 -16.62 -9.79 10.95
N SER A 163 -16.04 -8.77 10.31
CA SER A 163 -16.73 -7.96 9.28
C SER A 163 -17.25 -8.78 8.10
N GLN A 164 -16.53 -9.82 7.69
CA GLN A 164 -16.97 -10.76 6.64
C GLN A 164 -18.19 -11.58 7.06
N LYS A 165 -18.46 -11.67 8.36
CA LYS A 165 -19.69 -12.25 8.91
C LYS A 165 -20.77 -11.19 9.16
N GLY A 166 -20.52 -9.91 8.88
CA GLY A 166 -21.48 -8.83 9.07
C GLY A 166 -21.36 -8.10 10.41
N ALA A 167 -20.29 -8.34 11.19
CA ALA A 167 -20.01 -7.52 12.35
C ALA A 167 -19.67 -6.07 11.94
N GLY A 168 -20.10 -5.11 12.76
CA GLY A 168 -19.67 -3.72 12.61
C GLY A 168 -18.18 -3.57 12.90
N MET A 169 -17.56 -2.57 12.28
CA MET A 169 -16.17 -2.16 12.53
C MET A 169 -16.16 -0.74 13.08
N GLU A 170 -15.28 -0.47 14.04
CA GLU A 170 -15.07 0.88 14.55
C GLU A 170 -14.09 1.63 13.64
N ARG A 171 -14.49 2.81 13.18
CA ARG A 171 -13.73 3.59 12.20
C ARG A 171 -13.15 4.87 12.82
N ARG A 172 -11.91 5.16 12.47
CA ARG A 172 -11.21 6.40 12.82
C ARG A 172 -10.49 6.94 11.60
N THR A 173 -10.41 8.25 11.49
CA THR A 173 -9.66 8.91 10.43
C THR A 173 -8.36 9.45 11.00
N PHE A 174 -7.27 9.25 10.26
CA PHE A 174 -5.98 9.83 10.57
C PHE A 174 -5.30 10.32 9.30
N SER A 175 -4.45 11.33 9.43
CA SER A 175 -3.60 11.79 8.34
C SER A 175 -2.25 11.07 8.40
N VAL A 176 -1.80 10.59 7.25
CA VAL A 176 -0.39 10.28 7.03
C VAL A 176 0.25 11.51 6.43
N GLY A 177 1.05 12.18 7.24
CA GLY A 177 1.68 13.44 6.90
C GLY A 177 2.65 13.82 8.00
N GLY A 178 3.74 14.47 7.62
CA GLY A 178 4.59 15.11 8.62
C GLY A 178 3.88 16.34 9.17
N THR A 179 3.65 16.41 10.48
CA THR A 179 3.84 17.70 11.15
C THR A 179 5.23 18.18 10.76
N ALA A 180 5.36 19.43 10.33
CA ALA A 180 6.64 20.08 10.10
C ALA A 180 7.46 20.07 11.40
N SER A 181 8.17 18.97 11.64
CA SER A 181 9.39 18.95 12.43
C SER A 181 10.44 18.61 11.41
N ALA A 182 11.18 19.65 11.00
CA ALA A 182 12.30 19.68 10.07
C ALA A 182 12.37 18.48 9.12
N SER A 183 12.20 18.75 7.81
CA SER A 183 12.83 17.94 6.77
C SER A 183 14.15 17.38 7.32
N PRO A 184 14.39 16.06 7.36
CA PRO A 184 15.72 15.64 7.02
C PRO A 184 15.85 16.08 5.56
N THR A 185 16.31 17.32 5.36
CA THR A 185 17.20 17.59 4.24
C THR A 185 18.12 16.37 4.20
N PRO A 186 18.23 15.65 3.07
CA PRO A 186 19.29 14.67 2.95
C PRO A 186 20.57 15.36 3.38
N SER A 187 21.14 14.81 4.45
CA SER A 187 22.46 15.10 4.94
C SER A 187 23.42 15.32 3.76
N GLY A 188 23.92 16.54 3.61
CA GLY A 188 24.92 16.91 2.59
C GLY A 188 24.44 16.85 1.14
N ALA A 189 25.18 17.52 0.25
CA ALA A 189 25.06 17.26 -1.18
C ALA A 189 25.33 15.76 -1.43
N VAL A 190 24.51 15.10 -2.24
CA VAL A 190 24.83 13.74 -2.72
C VAL A 190 26.09 13.84 -3.57
N THR A 191 27.17 13.21 -3.12
CA THR A 191 28.47 13.15 -3.80
C THR A 191 28.80 11.72 -4.23
N ASN A 192 29.91 11.55 -4.94
CA ASN A 192 30.46 10.22 -5.25
C ASN A 192 30.79 9.39 -4.00
N ASP A 193 30.94 10.02 -2.84
CA ASP A 193 31.23 9.35 -1.56
C ASP A 193 29.97 8.96 -0.78
N THR A 194 28.78 9.29 -1.30
CA THR A 194 27.52 8.88 -0.66
C THR A 194 27.35 7.38 -0.74
N SER A 195 27.26 6.70 0.40
CA SER A 195 26.99 5.26 0.43
C SER A 195 25.62 4.93 -0.17
N LEU A 196 25.57 3.89 -1.01
CA LEU A 196 24.35 3.26 -1.50
C LEU A 196 23.73 2.33 -0.46
N VAL A 197 24.52 1.87 0.52
CA VAL A 197 24.06 0.96 1.57
C VAL A 197 23.25 1.74 2.60
N GLY A 198 22.13 1.17 3.03
CA GLY A 198 21.28 1.72 4.07
C GLY A 198 19.85 2.00 3.61
N VAL A 199 19.01 2.36 4.58
CA VAL A 199 17.61 2.68 4.35
C VAL A 199 17.44 4.21 4.23
N SER A 200 17.07 4.67 3.04
CA SER A 200 16.69 6.07 2.82
C SER A 200 15.34 6.38 3.49
N GLN A 201 15.23 7.53 4.15
CA GLN A 201 13.97 8.03 4.76
C GLN A 201 13.01 8.67 3.73
N VAL A 202 13.17 8.33 2.45
CA VAL A 202 12.38 8.91 1.37
C VAL A 202 10.95 8.36 1.39
N THR A 203 9.98 9.25 1.18
CA THR A 203 8.56 8.91 1.07
C THR A 203 8.18 8.66 -0.39
N GLU A 204 7.10 7.90 -0.62
CA GLU A 204 6.57 7.68 -1.98
C GLU A 204 6.27 9.02 -2.68
N GLN A 205 5.71 9.97 -1.93
CA GLN A 205 5.38 11.29 -2.43
C GLN A 205 6.64 12.05 -2.88
N GLN A 206 7.74 12.00 -2.13
CA GLN A 206 9.00 12.64 -2.54
C GLN A 206 9.56 12.02 -3.83
N LEU A 207 9.45 10.71 -3.99
CA LEU A 207 9.86 10.02 -5.23
C LEU A 207 8.99 10.42 -6.43
N VAL A 208 7.68 10.54 -6.24
CA VAL A 208 6.73 10.94 -7.29
C VAL A 208 6.81 12.45 -7.60
N ASP A 209 7.05 13.28 -6.60
CA ASP A 209 7.19 14.73 -6.77
C ASP A 209 8.41 15.10 -7.64
N LEU A 210 9.42 14.25 -7.68
CA LEU A 210 10.53 14.39 -8.62
C LEU A 210 10.02 14.44 -10.08
N PHE A 211 9.06 13.59 -10.45
CA PHE A 211 8.49 13.56 -11.80
C PHE A 211 7.70 14.82 -12.10
N ARG A 212 6.88 15.29 -11.15
CA ARG A 212 6.12 16.53 -11.27
C ARG A 212 7.04 17.74 -11.45
N LYS A 213 8.05 17.87 -10.57
CA LYS A 213 9.02 18.98 -10.61
C LYS A 213 9.83 19.03 -11.90
N ARG A 214 10.07 17.88 -12.53
CA ARG A 214 10.81 17.78 -13.80
C ARG A 214 9.92 17.81 -15.05
N GLY A 215 8.61 18.03 -14.90
CA GLY A 215 7.66 18.14 -16.01
C GLY A 215 7.20 16.81 -16.62
N PHE A 216 7.51 15.67 -15.98
CA PHE A 216 7.10 14.33 -16.42
C PHE A 216 5.73 13.93 -15.87
N THR A 217 4.75 14.83 -15.99
CA THR A 217 3.40 14.66 -15.41
C THR A 217 2.67 13.45 -15.99
N ALA A 218 2.88 13.14 -17.27
CA ALA A 218 2.27 11.97 -17.92
C ALA A 218 2.76 10.63 -17.33
N GLN A 219 3.94 10.61 -16.70
CA GLN A 219 4.54 9.42 -16.11
C GLN A 219 4.23 9.27 -14.62
N VAL A 220 3.59 10.27 -14.00
CA VAL A 220 3.20 10.25 -12.58
C VAL A 220 2.40 9.00 -12.19
N PRO A 221 1.40 8.53 -12.96
CA PRO A 221 0.67 7.31 -12.58
C PRO A 221 1.58 6.08 -12.48
N LYS A 222 2.51 5.91 -13.43
CA LYS A 222 3.48 4.80 -13.37
C LYS A 222 4.48 4.99 -12.24
N ALA A 223 4.91 6.22 -11.98
CA ALA A 223 5.76 6.52 -10.82
C ALA A 223 5.05 6.19 -9.49
N GLN A 224 3.76 6.45 -9.36
CA GLN A 224 2.97 6.09 -8.17
C GLN A 224 2.86 4.58 -7.97
N GLU A 225 2.81 3.81 -9.06
CA GLU A 225 2.83 2.34 -9.00
C GLU A 225 4.20 1.81 -8.54
N LEU A 226 5.30 2.41 -9.01
CA LEU A 226 6.66 1.92 -8.74
C LEU A 226 7.25 2.40 -7.41
N ALA A 227 6.93 3.61 -6.96
CA ALA A 227 7.48 4.21 -5.74
C ALA A 227 7.38 3.31 -4.49
N PRO A 228 6.22 2.69 -4.15
CA PRO A 228 6.14 1.77 -3.01
C PRO A 228 7.02 0.52 -3.18
N LEU A 229 7.19 0.02 -4.41
CA LEU A 229 8.06 -1.13 -4.69
C LEU A 229 9.53 -0.78 -4.42
N TYR A 230 9.99 0.39 -4.87
CA TYR A 230 11.36 0.82 -4.62
C TYR A 230 11.65 1.00 -3.11
N ILE A 231 10.73 1.61 -2.35
CA ILE A 231 10.91 1.76 -0.91
C ILE A 231 10.93 0.39 -0.21
N THR A 232 10.03 -0.52 -0.59
CA THR A 232 9.93 -1.87 0.00
C THR A 232 11.19 -2.69 -0.29
N TRP A 233 11.61 -2.77 -1.55
CA TRP A 233 12.76 -3.58 -1.96
C TRP A 233 14.10 -2.95 -1.55
N GLY A 234 14.19 -1.62 -1.51
CA GLY A 234 15.34 -0.93 -0.92
C GLY A 234 15.60 -1.33 0.53
N ARG A 235 14.54 -1.44 1.35
CA ARG A 235 14.66 -1.95 2.73
C ARG A 235 15.11 -3.42 2.76
N LYS A 236 14.53 -4.28 1.92
CA LYS A 236 14.83 -5.72 1.87
C LYS A 236 16.27 -6.02 1.41
N PHE A 237 16.84 -5.19 0.54
CA PHE A 237 18.23 -5.30 0.07
C PHE A 237 19.22 -4.44 0.87
N ASN A 238 18.75 -3.62 1.82
CA ASN A 238 19.54 -2.60 2.50
C ASN A 238 20.26 -1.64 1.52
N ILE A 239 19.55 -1.23 0.47
CA ILE A 239 20.02 -0.26 -0.54
C ILE A 239 19.09 0.94 -0.55
N ARG A 240 19.69 2.12 -0.57
CA ARG A 240 19.01 3.41 -0.58
C ARG A 240 18.05 3.56 -1.77
N ALA A 241 16.76 3.72 -1.47
CA ALA A 241 15.71 3.80 -2.47
C ALA A 241 15.75 5.11 -3.27
N ASP A 242 16.19 6.21 -2.67
CA ASP A 242 16.39 7.49 -3.36
C ASP A 242 17.45 7.40 -4.47
N ILE A 243 18.56 6.68 -4.25
CA ILE A 243 19.61 6.47 -5.25
C ILE A 243 19.12 5.51 -6.35
N ALA A 244 18.53 4.37 -6.00
CA ALA A 244 18.00 3.42 -6.99
C ALA A 244 16.87 4.04 -7.83
N TRP A 245 16.05 4.90 -7.23
CA TRP A 245 15.02 5.67 -7.94
C TRP A 245 15.62 6.68 -8.92
N ALA A 246 16.65 7.41 -8.50
CA ALA A 246 17.36 8.34 -9.37
C ALA A 246 18.01 7.62 -10.55
N GLN A 247 18.62 6.44 -10.32
CA GLN A 247 19.15 5.60 -11.39
C GLN A 247 18.04 5.16 -12.35
N MET A 248 16.90 4.69 -11.85
CA MET A 248 15.77 4.33 -12.71
C MET A 248 15.29 5.50 -13.56
N ALA A 249 15.15 6.68 -12.96
CA ALA A 249 14.74 7.87 -13.69
C ALA A 249 15.78 8.23 -14.78
N HIS A 250 17.06 8.04 -14.52
CA HIS A 250 18.11 8.24 -15.52
C HIS A 250 18.03 7.22 -16.66
N GLU A 251 18.06 5.92 -16.34
CA GLU A 251 18.11 4.83 -17.32
C GLU A 251 16.88 4.77 -18.22
N THR A 252 15.71 5.11 -17.68
CA THR A 252 14.43 5.07 -18.43
C THR A 252 14.07 6.40 -19.07
N GLY A 253 14.87 7.45 -18.88
CA GLY A 253 14.52 8.82 -19.29
C GLY A 253 13.24 9.32 -18.63
N PHE A 254 13.09 9.08 -17.32
CA PHE A 254 11.91 9.31 -16.49
C PHE A 254 10.69 8.52 -16.95
N LEU A 255 10.84 7.19 -17.10
CA LEU A 255 9.81 6.26 -17.54
C LEU A 255 9.24 6.55 -18.94
N ARG A 256 9.97 7.29 -19.77
CA ARG A 256 9.62 7.52 -21.18
C ARG A 256 10.12 6.42 -22.11
N PHE A 257 11.19 5.72 -21.73
CA PHE A 257 11.80 4.63 -22.49
C PHE A 257 12.14 5.00 -23.94
N GLY A 258 12.90 6.09 -24.13
CA GLY A 258 13.31 6.57 -25.46
C GLY A 258 14.44 5.77 -26.12
N GLY A 259 14.86 4.65 -25.54
CA GLY A 259 15.98 3.83 -26.00
C GLY A 259 15.54 2.49 -26.60
N ILE A 260 16.44 1.50 -26.58
CA ILE A 260 16.18 0.16 -27.12
C ILE A 260 15.31 -0.73 -26.22
N VAL A 261 15.15 -0.35 -24.95
CA VAL A 261 14.34 -1.08 -23.97
C VAL A 261 12.92 -0.49 -23.97
N PRO A 262 11.89 -1.25 -24.32
CA PRO A 262 10.52 -0.74 -24.34
C PRO A 262 9.87 -0.73 -22.93
N PRO A 263 8.85 0.12 -22.69
CA PRO A 263 8.19 0.23 -21.38
C PRO A 263 7.63 -1.08 -20.83
N ASP A 264 7.13 -1.96 -21.70
CA ASP A 264 6.50 -3.23 -21.35
C ASP A 264 7.53 -4.30 -20.94
N ALA A 265 8.83 -4.06 -21.13
CA ALA A 265 9.89 -4.96 -20.69
C ALA A 265 10.03 -5.00 -19.15
N ASN A 266 9.44 -4.04 -18.42
CA ASN A 266 9.63 -3.84 -16.98
C ASN A 266 11.12 -3.78 -16.56
N ASN A 267 11.99 -3.32 -17.46
CA ASN A 267 13.42 -3.25 -17.21
C ASN A 267 13.82 -1.80 -16.91
N PHE A 268 13.91 -1.50 -15.61
CA PHE A 268 14.10 -0.15 -15.09
C PHE A 268 15.56 0.26 -14.90
N ALA A 269 16.50 -0.63 -15.22
CA ALA A 269 17.94 -0.43 -15.01
C ALA A 269 18.80 -0.76 -16.24
N GLY A 270 18.17 -0.90 -17.41
CA GLY A 270 18.87 -1.22 -18.65
C GLY A 270 19.59 -2.57 -18.64
N ILE A 271 19.09 -3.54 -17.86
CA ILE A 271 19.74 -4.84 -17.70
C ILE A 271 19.75 -5.56 -19.05
N GLY A 272 20.92 -6.07 -19.46
CA GLY A 272 21.12 -6.72 -20.76
C GLY A 272 21.14 -5.78 -21.98
N ALA A 273 20.86 -4.48 -21.82
CA ALA A 273 20.74 -3.52 -22.93
C ALA A 273 22.10 -3.03 -23.43
N THR A 274 22.80 -3.84 -24.24
CA THR A 274 24.17 -3.55 -24.72
C THR A 274 24.23 -2.87 -26.09
N GLY A 275 23.11 -2.71 -26.78
CA GLY A 275 23.05 -2.25 -28.17
C GLY A 275 23.33 -3.36 -29.20
N ALA A 276 23.72 -4.55 -28.75
CA ALA A 276 23.85 -5.72 -29.60
C ALA A 276 22.46 -6.17 -30.11
N LYS A 277 22.43 -6.76 -31.31
CA LYS A 277 21.21 -7.33 -31.90
C LYS A 277 21.20 -8.85 -31.80
N ASN A 278 20.01 -9.43 -31.71
CA ASN A 278 19.72 -10.83 -31.92
C ASN A 278 19.87 -11.20 -33.41
N PRO A 279 19.97 -12.49 -33.76
CA PRO A 279 20.01 -12.92 -35.16
C PRO A 279 18.81 -12.46 -36.00
N ASP A 280 17.65 -12.25 -35.37
CA ASP A 280 16.43 -11.71 -35.99
C ASP A 280 16.44 -10.18 -36.18
N GLY A 281 17.54 -9.50 -35.80
CA GLY A 281 17.70 -8.06 -35.93
C GLY A 281 17.12 -7.22 -34.78
N THR A 282 16.42 -7.83 -33.82
CA THR A 282 15.92 -7.14 -32.62
C THR A 282 17.05 -6.80 -31.64
N TYR A 283 16.90 -5.77 -30.82
CA TYR A 283 17.91 -5.45 -29.81
C TYR A 283 17.88 -6.41 -28.62
N LYS A 284 19.05 -6.71 -28.05
CA LYS A 284 19.20 -7.49 -26.82
C LYS A 284 18.94 -6.63 -25.59
N PHE A 285 18.05 -7.09 -24.73
CA PHE A 285 17.77 -6.57 -23.39
C PHE A 285 17.04 -7.63 -22.57
N ASP A 286 17.11 -7.54 -21.24
CA ASP A 286 16.36 -8.43 -20.35
C ASP A 286 14.93 -7.91 -20.15
N ARG A 287 13.99 -8.83 -19.91
CA ARG A 287 12.56 -8.55 -19.68
C ARG A 287 12.09 -9.23 -18.40
N PHE A 288 11.22 -8.54 -17.66
CA PHE A 288 10.63 -9.04 -16.42
C PHE A 288 9.11 -9.10 -16.53
N ALA A 289 8.51 -10.19 -16.03
CA ALA A 289 7.09 -10.47 -16.23
C ALA A 289 6.19 -9.44 -15.52
N THR A 290 6.66 -8.86 -14.41
CA THR A 290 5.91 -7.86 -13.65
C THR A 290 6.79 -6.64 -13.33
N PRO A 291 6.18 -5.48 -13.06
CA PRO A 291 6.89 -4.31 -12.53
C PRO A 291 7.67 -4.63 -11.26
N GLU A 292 7.09 -5.43 -10.35
CA GLU A 292 7.77 -5.87 -9.14
C GLU A 292 9.04 -6.68 -9.43
N LEU A 293 8.97 -7.67 -10.34
CA LEU A 293 10.16 -8.44 -10.73
C LEU A 293 11.23 -7.54 -11.37
N GLY A 294 10.83 -6.53 -12.14
CA GLY A 294 11.75 -5.52 -12.67
C GLY A 294 12.46 -4.69 -11.60
N VAL A 295 11.74 -4.33 -10.53
CA VAL A 295 12.32 -3.62 -9.38
C VAL A 295 13.24 -4.53 -8.58
N ILE A 296 12.84 -5.79 -8.32
CA ILE A 296 13.70 -6.79 -7.68
C ILE A 296 14.99 -6.98 -8.47
N ALA A 297 14.89 -7.13 -9.80
CA ALA A 297 16.03 -7.28 -10.69
C ALA A 297 17.01 -6.10 -10.58
N HIS A 298 16.50 -4.88 -10.53
CA HIS A 298 17.32 -3.69 -10.34
C HIS A 298 18.09 -3.74 -9.01
N TYR A 299 17.43 -4.08 -7.90
CA TYR A 299 18.09 -4.20 -6.60
C TYR A 299 19.08 -5.36 -6.54
N ALA A 300 18.73 -6.52 -7.08
CA ALA A 300 19.63 -7.66 -7.20
C ALA A 300 20.86 -7.31 -8.05
N HIS A 301 20.67 -6.53 -9.11
CA HIS A 301 21.75 -6.04 -9.95
C HIS A 301 22.67 -5.07 -9.19
N LEU A 302 22.12 -4.12 -8.43
CA LEU A 302 22.90 -3.21 -7.60
C LEU A 302 23.66 -3.96 -6.49
N ALA A 303 22.99 -4.89 -5.81
CA ALA A 303 23.57 -5.68 -4.73
C ALA A 303 24.83 -6.43 -5.17
N TRP A 304 24.87 -6.87 -6.42
CA TRP A 304 26.02 -7.56 -6.98
C TRP A 304 27.32 -6.74 -6.99
N TYR A 305 27.21 -5.41 -6.96
CA TYR A 305 28.35 -4.49 -6.97
C TYR A 305 28.57 -3.80 -5.63
N VAL A 306 27.50 -3.66 -4.85
CA VAL A 306 27.49 -2.93 -3.58
C VAL A 306 27.84 -3.81 -2.40
N PHE A 307 27.64 -5.13 -2.47
CA PHE A 307 27.93 -6.05 -1.37
C PHE A 307 28.97 -7.11 -1.75
N PRO A 308 29.80 -7.57 -0.79
CA PRO A 308 30.76 -8.65 -1.01
C PRO A 308 30.09 -10.02 -1.21
N ASP A 309 28.90 -10.22 -0.64
CA ASP A 309 28.16 -11.49 -0.64
C ASP A 309 26.67 -11.26 -0.94
N HIS A 310 25.97 -12.37 -1.23
CA HIS A 310 24.53 -12.38 -1.46
C HIS A 310 23.79 -11.87 -0.22
N VAL A 311 22.91 -10.88 -0.39
CA VAL A 311 22.24 -10.24 0.75
C VAL A 311 20.95 -10.92 1.17
N ASN A 312 20.29 -11.63 0.26
CA ASN A 312 19.03 -12.33 0.50
C ASN A 312 18.75 -13.36 -0.61
N GLU A 313 17.62 -14.04 -0.52
CA GLU A 313 17.16 -15.08 -1.44
C GLU A 313 16.96 -14.61 -2.89
N TYR A 314 16.96 -13.30 -3.16
CA TYR A 314 16.75 -12.71 -4.48
C TYR A 314 18.06 -12.39 -5.23
N CYS A 315 19.22 -12.58 -4.59
CA CYS A 315 20.53 -12.52 -5.24
C CYS A 315 20.81 -13.80 -6.03
N ASN A 316 20.17 -13.96 -7.20
CA ASN A 316 20.42 -15.09 -8.10
C ASN A 316 19.91 -14.81 -9.52
N GLN A 317 20.25 -15.72 -10.45
CA GLN A 317 19.92 -15.63 -11.89
C GLN A 317 18.42 -15.62 -12.21
N GLN A 318 17.54 -16.08 -11.31
CA GLN A 318 16.10 -16.02 -11.50
C GLN A 318 15.59 -14.58 -11.50
N TYR A 319 16.19 -13.71 -10.68
CA TYR A 319 15.72 -12.34 -10.46
C TYR A 319 16.55 -11.30 -11.19
N ASP A 320 17.86 -11.52 -11.34
CA ASP A 320 18.70 -10.77 -12.28
C ASP A 320 19.48 -11.81 -13.11
N PRO A 321 19.16 -11.99 -14.42
CA PRO A 321 19.88 -12.93 -15.29
C PRO A 321 21.38 -12.66 -15.35
N ARG A 322 21.80 -11.43 -15.03
CA ARG A 322 23.22 -11.09 -14.95
C ARG A 322 23.82 -11.47 -13.60
N HIS A 323 23.07 -11.71 -12.53
CA HIS A 323 23.58 -12.09 -11.21
C HIS A 323 24.06 -13.56 -11.19
N PHE A 324 25.19 -13.81 -11.85
CA PHE A 324 25.76 -15.14 -12.09
C PHE A 324 27.12 -15.34 -11.38
N GLY A 325 27.50 -16.60 -11.24
CA GLY A 325 28.75 -17.02 -10.60
C GLY A 325 28.63 -17.16 -9.09
N ASN A 326 29.75 -17.54 -8.46
CA ASN A 326 29.79 -17.89 -7.03
C ASN A 326 30.27 -16.74 -6.14
N ARG A 327 30.50 -15.54 -6.71
CA ARG A 327 31.04 -14.37 -6.02
C ARG A 327 30.46 -13.09 -6.59
N HIS A 328 30.28 -12.09 -5.73
CA HIS A 328 29.88 -10.76 -6.17
C HIS A 328 31.02 -10.01 -6.86
N ARG A 329 30.69 -9.12 -7.81
CA ARG A 329 31.63 -8.15 -8.37
C ARG A 329 31.65 -6.90 -7.49
N TYR A 330 32.00 -7.07 -6.21
CA TYR A 330 32.02 -5.99 -5.25
C TYR A 330 33.03 -4.89 -5.67
N LEU A 331 32.54 -3.66 -5.83
CA LEU A 331 33.34 -2.50 -6.23
C LEU A 331 33.42 -1.42 -5.15
N GLY A 332 32.76 -1.64 -4.01
CA GLY A 332 32.57 -0.68 -2.93
C GLY A 332 31.12 -0.21 -2.81
N GLU A 333 30.83 0.47 -1.71
CA GLU A 333 29.46 0.86 -1.34
C GLU A 333 29.10 2.30 -1.71
N ASN A 334 30.01 3.12 -2.24
CA ASN A 334 29.78 4.54 -2.50
C ASN A 334 29.31 4.84 -3.93
N LEU A 335 28.56 5.92 -4.15
CA LEU A 335 27.93 6.25 -5.44
C LEU A 335 28.92 6.28 -6.61
N GLY A 336 30.17 6.68 -6.36
CA GLY A 336 31.25 6.69 -7.34
C GLY A 336 31.54 5.32 -7.97
N VAL A 337 31.15 4.20 -7.34
CA VAL A 337 31.31 2.87 -7.93
C VAL A 337 30.43 2.66 -9.16
N LEU A 338 29.28 3.33 -9.23
CA LEU A 338 28.40 3.29 -10.41
C LEU A 338 29.05 4.04 -11.60
N ASN A 339 29.76 5.13 -11.33
CA ASN A 339 30.43 5.94 -12.36
C ASN A 339 31.64 5.23 -12.99
N ARG A 340 32.29 4.30 -12.27
CA ARG A 340 33.43 3.52 -12.77
C ARG A 340 33.07 2.51 -13.88
N ARG A 341 31.78 2.43 -14.27
CA ARG A 341 31.33 1.68 -15.46
C ARG A 341 31.25 2.50 -16.74
N GLN A 342 31.46 3.82 -16.70
CA GLN A 342 31.42 4.65 -17.91
C GLN A 342 32.78 5.24 -18.36
N PRO A 343 33.88 4.45 -18.52
CA PRO A 343 34.90 4.85 -19.46
C PRO A 343 34.42 4.49 -20.87
N GLY A 344 33.73 5.42 -21.56
CA GLY A 344 33.50 5.34 -23.01
C GLY A 344 32.06 5.16 -23.51
N ARG A 345 31.09 5.91 -22.97
CA ARG A 345 29.89 6.26 -23.76
C ARG A 345 29.94 7.70 -24.19
#